data_AF-A0A257J0D2-F1
#
_entry.id   AF-A0A257J0D2-F1
#
_cell.length_a   1.000
_cell.length_b   1.000
_cell.length_c   1.000
_cell.angle_alpha   90.00
_cell.angle_beta   90.00
_cell.angle_gamma   90.00
#
_symmetry.space_group_name_H-M   'P 1'
#
loop_
_entity.id
_entity.type
_entity.pdbx_description
1 polymer ?
#
loop_
_entity_poly.entity_id
_entity_poly.type
_entity_poly.pdbx_seq_one_letter_code
_entity_poly.pdbx_strand_id
1 'polypeptide(L)' 'HDEKRGTIDPSLLADDKDMLEDLVAAAINDAVRRVEETTQQKMGKLSAGMPQIPGMKFPF' A
#
# COMPACT_ATOMS: atom_id res chain seq x y z
N HIS A 1 10.08 -10.54 10.89
CA HIS A 1 10.49 -9.80 9.69
C HIS A 1 9.71 -10.42 8.55
N ASP A 2 8.67 -9.74 8.05
CA ASP A 2 7.77 -10.26 7.02
C ASP A 2 8.25 -9.69 5.68
N GLU A 3 9.22 -10.36 5.05
CA GLU A 3 9.80 -9.91 3.79
C GLU A 3 9.03 -10.57 2.63
N LYS A 4 8.24 -9.77 1.91
CA LYS A 4 7.60 -10.22 0.67
C LYS A 4 8.61 -10.16 -0.46
N ARG A 5 9.10 -11.31 -0.93
CA ARG A 5 9.98 -11.41 -2.10
C ARG A 5 9.24 -11.06 -3.39
N GLY A 6 9.77 -10.10 -4.15
CA GLY A 6 9.37 -9.84 -5.53
C GLY A 6 10.11 -10.75 -6.50
N THR A 7 9.46 -11.15 -7.60
CA THR A 7 10.09 -11.86 -8.72
C THR A 7 10.25 -10.88 -9.87
N ILE A 8 11.47 -10.73 -10.37
CA ILE A 8 11.77 -9.92 -11.57
C ILE A 8 11.85 -10.88 -12.74
N ASP A 9 11.14 -10.59 -13.84
CA ASP A 9 11.22 -11.40 -15.05
C ASP A 9 12.65 -11.30 -15.65
N PRO A 10 13.34 -12.42 -15.90
CA PRO A 10 14.71 -12.42 -16.41
C PRO A 10 14.88 -11.71 -17.76
N SER A 11 13.83 -11.62 -18.58
CA SER A 11 13.88 -10.89 -19.85
C SER A 11 14.17 -9.40 -19.67
N LEU A 12 13.70 -8.82 -18.56
CA LEU A 12 13.91 -7.42 -18.23
C LEU A 12 15.37 -7.12 -17.86
N LEU A 13 16.13 -8.11 -17.40
CA LEU A 13 17.58 -7.97 -17.14
C LEU A 13 18.41 -7.89 -18.42
N ALA A 14 17.85 -8.28 -19.56
CA ALA A 14 18.50 -8.22 -20.87
C ALA A 14 18.18 -6.92 -21.62
N ASP A 15 17.12 -6.20 -21.22
CA ASP A 15 16.66 -4.96 -21.84
C ASP A 15 17.02 -3.71 -21.03
N ASP A 16 16.86 -2.56 -21.68
CA ASP A 16 17.29 -1.23 -21.27
C ASP A 16 17.02 -0.91 -19.79
N LYS A 17 18.07 -0.47 -19.08
CA LYS A 17 18.08 -0.16 -17.64
C LYS A 17 16.91 0.75 -17.25
N ASP A 18 16.56 1.68 -18.13
CA ASP A 18 15.50 2.66 -17.89
C ASP A 18 14.10 2.01 -17.84
N MET A 19 13.85 0.96 -18.65
CA MET A 19 12.58 0.22 -18.59
C MET A 19 12.42 -0.61 -17.31
N LEU A 20 13.52 -1.17 -16.80
CA LEU A 20 13.55 -1.85 -15.52
C LEU A 20 13.21 -0.89 -14.37
N GLU A 21 13.82 0.31 -14.39
CA GLU A 21 13.58 1.34 -13.38
C GLU A 21 12.12 1.81 -13.41
N ASP A 22 11.56 2.05 -14.59
CA ASP A 22 10.15 2.42 -14.76
C ASP A 22 9.19 1.34 -14.25
N LEU A 23 9.47 0.07 -14.54
CA LEU A 23 8.63 -1.04 -14.09
C LEU A 23 8.67 -1.20 -12.57
N VAL A 24 9.85 -1.09 -11.96
CA VAL A 24 10.01 -1.14 -10.50
C VAL A 24 9.30 0.04 -9.84
N ALA A 25 9.43 1.25 -10.39
CA ALA A 25 8.75 2.44 -9.90
C ALA A 25 7.22 2.27 -9.96
N ALA A 26 6.70 1.76 -11.08
CA ALA A 26 5.28 1.48 -11.25
C ALA A 26 4.76 0.45 -10.22
N ALA A 27 5.51 -0.63 -10.00
CA ALA A 27 5.15 -1.67 -9.04
C ALA A 27 5.13 -1.16 -7.59
N ILE A 28 6.11 -0.32 -7.21
CA ILE A 28 6.16 0.30 -5.88
C ILE A 28 4.97 1.26 -5.70
N ASN A 29 4.68 2.11 -6.70
CA ASN A 29 3.56 3.04 -6.65
C ASN A 29 2.20 2.32 -6.49
N ASP A 30 2.00 1.23 -7.22
CA ASP A 30 0.80 0.38 -7.09
C ASP A 30 0.72 -0.29 -5.70
N ALA A 31 1.84 -0.77 -5.16
CA ALA A 31 1.89 -1.36 -3.83
C ALA A 31 1.53 -0.34 -2.73
N VAL A 32 2.09 0.88 -2.78
CA VAL A 32 1.77 1.95 -1.83
C VAL A 32 0.28 2.29 -1.89
N ARG A 33 -0.25 2.47 -3.09
CA ARG A 33 -1.68 2.75 -3.29
C ARG A 33 -2.58 1.66 -2.71
N ARG A 34 -2.25 0.39 -2.92
CA ARG A 34 -3.02 -0.74 -2.35
C ARG A 34 -2.98 -0.77 -0.82
N VAL A 35 -1.85 -0.42 -0.21
CA VAL A 35 -1.71 -0.32 1.25
C VAL A 35 -2.57 0.82 1.79
N GLU A 36 -2.58 1.97 1.14
CA GLU A 36 -3.43 3.10 1.51
C GLU A 36 -4.91 2.75 1.40
N GLU A 37 -5.33 2.17 0.28
CA GLU A 37 -6.72 1.71 0.06
C GLU A 37 -7.13 0.68 1.14
N THR A 38 -6.27 -0.29 1.44
CA THR A 38 -6.52 -1.28 2.50
C THR A 38 -6.63 -0.63 3.88
N THR A 39 -5.78 0.35 4.17
CA THR A 39 -5.79 1.08 5.44
C THR A 39 -7.06 1.91 5.59
N GLN A 40 -7.45 2.65 4.55
CA GLN A 40 -8.69 3.42 4.53
C GLN A 40 -9.91 2.51 4.66
N GLN A 41 -9.94 1.37 3.97
CA GLN A 41 -11.03 0.39 4.12
C GLN A 41 -11.11 -0.16 5.54
N LYS A 42 -9.97 -0.46 6.19
CA LYS A 42 -9.96 -0.92 7.58
C LYS A 42 -10.44 0.17 8.53
N MET A 43 -10.00 1.41 8.36
CA MET A 43 -10.44 2.55 9.17
C MET A 43 -11.93 2.86 8.96
N GLY A 44 -12.43 2.79 7.73
CA GLY A 44 -13.85 2.94 7.40
C GLY A 44 -14.71 1.82 8.00
N LYS A 45 -14.22 0.57 8.01
CA LYS A 45 -14.89 -0.54 8.70
C LYS A 45 -14.90 -0.37 10.21
N LEU A 46 -13.80 0.13 10.79
CA LEU A 46 -13.72 0.42 12.21
C LEU A 46 -14.65 1.57 12.60
N SER A 47 -14.70 2.66 11.83
CA SER A 47 -15.60 3.78 12.08
C SER A 47 -17.07 3.44 11.84
N ALA A 48 -17.38 2.56 10.88
CA ALA A 48 -18.73 2.04 10.67
C ALA A 48 -19.19 1.08 11.77
N GLY A 49 -18.25 0.36 12.40
CA GLY A 49 -18.51 -0.51 13.55
C GLY A 49 -18.48 0.21 14.90
N MET A 50 -17.94 1.43 14.93
CA MET A 50 -17.99 2.29 16.11
C MET A 50 -19.34 2.99 16.10
N PRO A 51 -20.27 2.69 17.03
CA PRO A 51 -21.41 3.57 17.23
C PRO A 51 -20.83 4.96 17.44
N GLN A 52 -21.33 5.99 16.76
CA GLN A 52 -20.97 7.38 17.05
C GLN A 52 -20.96 7.50 18.57
N ILE A 53 -19.79 7.63 19.21
CA ILE A 53 -19.70 7.73 20.66
C ILE A 53 -19.87 9.22 20.96
N PRO A 54 -21.09 9.71 21.27
CA PRO A 54 -21.26 11.09 21.66
C PRO A 54 -20.39 11.36 22.90
N GLY A 55 -19.46 12.31 22.79
CA GLY A 55 -18.67 12.79 23.93
C GLY A 55 -17.20 12.35 23.98
N MET A 56 -16.61 11.83 22.90
CA MET A 56 -15.15 11.60 22.87
C MET A 56 -14.38 12.94 22.75
N LYS A 57 -14.34 13.67 23.86
CA LYS A 57 -13.47 14.82 24.10
C LYS A 57 -12.08 14.27 24.38
N PHE A 58 -11.16 14.38 23.41
CA PHE A 58 -9.74 14.15 23.67
C PHE A 58 -9.30 15.16 24.74
N PRO A 59 -8.87 14.73 25.94
CA PRO A 59 -8.23 15.63 26.86
C PRO A 59 -6.81 15.87 26.34
N PHE A 60 -6.47 17.16 26.31
CA PHE A 60 -5.18 17.79 25.98
C PHE A 60 -4.87 17.91 24.48
#